data_AF-A0A6M0IU41-F1
#
_entry.id   AF-A0A6M0IU41-F1
#
_cell.length_a   1.000
_cell.length_b   1.000
_cell.length_c   1.000
_cell.angle_alpha   90.00
_cell.angle_beta   90.00
_cell.angle_gamma   90.00
#
_symmetry.space_group_name_H-M   'P 1'
#
loop_
_entity.id
_entity.type
_entity.pdbx_description
1 polymer ?
#
loop_
_entity_poly.entity_id
_entity_poly.type
_entity_poly.pdbx_seq_one_letter_code
_entity_poly.pdbx_strand_id
1 'polypeptide(L)'
;MTKTSGNTLLKLVKHQFNRLLNSFPSQVNRYFTIGIILAVVIRLVCVPSKSLDYKYFLEPWYDFIASHGGFSSLKYSFADYTPPYLYWILISATLLSGLPKIFAIKLFAITVDFLCAFFTYKIVKLKYPKGKIPIFAFLAVILSPSVICNSAIWGQCDVIYTTGLVACIYFLSLQKQVLALISFGIALSFKFQAMFLAPLLLIMLLKKRIYWYYLPLIPLVYVVLILPAWFAGRPMSELLLIYFNQANKYKELTKNAPNIYQWVPSNFYNIVFPIGLALTISAIFLFVYIVYKSRLEITQDRLIHLATISVFFMPYILPKMHDRYFYPTDIFSLIFAFYFPQYRWVAIVVQMSSFFGYLGTPIYIQLFSIPLGFTLWFVVRNCDMIYPKLKAEFF
;
A
#
# COMPACT_ATOMS: atom_id res chain seq x y z
N MET A 1 29.16 -36.87 26.66
CA MET A 1 27.90 -37.49 26.16
C MET A 1 26.94 -36.50 25.46
N THR A 2 27.41 -35.40 24.86
CA THR A 2 26.53 -34.33 24.33
C THR A 2 26.55 -34.15 22.81
N LYS A 3 27.42 -34.84 22.06
CA LYS A 3 27.52 -34.71 20.58
C LYS A 3 26.53 -35.60 19.78
N THR A 4 25.98 -36.65 20.38
CA THR A 4 25.08 -37.60 19.70
C THR A 4 23.63 -37.15 19.63
N SER A 5 23.15 -36.38 20.61
CA SER A 5 21.75 -35.89 20.69
C SER A 5 21.39 -34.89 19.57
N GLY A 6 22.28 -33.92 19.28
CA GLY A 6 22.04 -32.89 18.26
C GLY A 6 21.93 -33.44 16.83
N ASN A 7 22.68 -34.50 16.51
CA ASN A 7 22.62 -35.15 15.20
C ASN A 7 21.31 -35.94 14.98
N THR A 8 20.71 -36.47 16.06
CA THR A 8 19.46 -37.22 15.99
C THR A 8 18.28 -36.27 15.78
N LEU A 9 18.23 -35.15 16.50
CA LEU A 9 17.20 -34.12 16.33
C LEU A 9 17.25 -33.51 14.92
N LEU A 10 18.45 -33.19 14.42
CA LEU A 10 18.63 -32.63 13.07
C LEU A 10 18.18 -33.61 11.98
N LYS A 11 18.47 -34.91 12.14
CA LYS A 11 17.99 -35.96 11.23
C LYS A 11 16.47 -36.11 11.28
N LEU A 12 15.86 -36.01 12.45
CA LEU A 12 14.41 -36.15 12.66
C LEU A 12 13.65 -34.97 12.04
N VAL A 13 14.13 -33.74 12.26
CA VAL A 13 13.62 -32.53 11.62
C VAL A 13 13.79 -32.61 10.10
N LYS A 14 14.96 -33.02 9.62
CA LYS A 14 15.23 -33.19 8.18
C LYS A 14 14.32 -34.24 7.55
N HIS A 15 14.04 -35.34 8.26
CA HIS A 15 13.15 -36.41 7.78
C HIS A 15 11.69 -35.95 7.73
N GLN A 16 11.19 -35.32 8.80
CA GLN A 16 9.83 -34.77 8.82
C GLN A 16 9.65 -33.67 7.76
N PHE A 17 10.64 -32.79 7.61
CA PHE A 17 10.65 -31.76 6.59
C PHE A 17 10.61 -32.38 5.19
N ASN A 18 11.48 -33.35 4.89
CA ASN A 18 11.49 -34.03 3.59
C ASN A 18 10.18 -34.80 3.31
N ARG A 19 9.57 -35.40 4.33
CA ARG A 19 8.27 -36.08 4.21
C ARG A 19 7.15 -35.10 3.87
N LEU A 20 7.11 -33.94 4.52
CA LEU A 20 6.16 -32.86 4.21
C LEU A 20 6.42 -32.27 2.81
N LEU A 21 7.68 -32.14 2.41
CA LEU A 21 8.03 -31.64 1.09
C LEU A 21 7.61 -32.59 -0.05
N ASN A 22 7.64 -33.90 0.21
CA ASN A 22 7.28 -34.93 -0.76
C ASN A 22 5.77 -35.21 -0.82
N SER A 23 4.96 -34.69 0.11
CA SER A 23 3.50 -34.84 0.06
C SER A 23 2.82 -33.87 -0.92
N PHE A 24 3.57 -32.97 -1.57
CA PHE A 24 3.00 -32.02 -2.53
C PHE A 24 3.10 -32.53 -3.97
N PRO A 25 1.98 -32.59 -4.72
CA PRO A 25 1.92 -33.22 -6.04
C PRO A 25 2.67 -32.45 -7.14
N SER A 26 3.09 -31.20 -6.89
CA SER A 26 3.93 -30.45 -7.83
C SER A 26 4.94 -29.55 -7.09
N GLN A 27 6.09 -29.28 -7.72
CA GLN A 27 7.09 -28.33 -7.21
C GLN A 27 6.49 -26.93 -6.95
N VAL A 28 5.48 -26.55 -7.75
CA VAL A 28 4.79 -25.25 -7.61
C VAL A 28 4.03 -25.18 -6.30
N ASN A 29 3.25 -26.22 -6.02
CA ASN A 29 2.49 -26.33 -4.79
C ASN A 29 3.44 -26.35 -3.59
N ARG A 30 4.60 -27.02 -3.72
CA ARG A 30 5.64 -27.02 -2.69
C ARG A 30 6.19 -25.62 -2.39
N TYR A 31 6.67 -24.86 -3.39
CA TYR A 31 7.19 -23.51 -3.16
C TYR A 31 6.14 -22.55 -2.60
N PHE A 32 4.91 -22.65 -3.09
CA PHE A 32 3.80 -21.83 -2.62
C PHE A 32 3.48 -22.12 -1.15
N THR A 33 3.33 -23.39 -0.78
CA THR A 33 3.04 -23.78 0.61
C THR A 33 4.18 -23.41 1.55
N ILE A 34 5.45 -23.67 1.18
CA ILE A 34 6.60 -23.24 1.98
C ILE A 34 6.61 -21.71 2.14
N GLY A 35 6.36 -20.97 1.06
CA GLY A 35 6.34 -19.51 1.08
C GLY A 35 5.25 -18.96 1.99
N ILE A 36 4.04 -19.55 1.99
CA ILE A 36 2.97 -19.18 2.92
C ILE A 36 3.37 -19.48 4.36
N ILE A 37 3.86 -20.69 4.65
CA ILE A 37 4.28 -21.07 6.00
C ILE A 37 5.35 -20.11 6.50
N LEU A 38 6.37 -19.82 5.68
CA LEU A 38 7.43 -18.90 6.02
C LEU A 38 6.89 -17.49 6.28
N ALA A 39 6.00 -16.98 5.41
CA ALA A 39 5.40 -15.66 5.55
C ALA A 39 4.57 -15.53 6.84
N VAL A 40 3.86 -16.58 7.24
CA VAL A 40 3.11 -16.62 8.51
C VAL A 40 4.06 -16.69 9.69
N VAL A 41 5.03 -17.60 9.68
CA VAL A 41 6.01 -17.76 10.77
C VAL A 41 6.79 -16.47 11.02
N ILE A 42 7.30 -15.82 9.96
CA ILE A 42 8.01 -14.54 10.09
C ILE A 42 7.12 -13.50 10.77
N ARG A 43 5.85 -13.37 10.34
CA ARG A 43 4.93 -12.40 10.94
C ARG A 43 4.67 -12.72 12.41
N LEU A 44 4.43 -13.99 12.77
CA LEU A 44 4.23 -14.40 14.17
C LEU A 44 5.44 -14.07 15.05
N VAL A 45 6.66 -14.26 14.54
CA VAL A 45 7.90 -13.86 15.23
C VAL A 45 8.00 -12.33 15.37
N CYS A 46 7.53 -11.56 14.38
CA CYS A 46 7.56 -10.11 14.39
C CYS A 46 6.46 -9.44 15.25
N VAL A 47 5.33 -10.11 15.46
CA VAL A 47 4.14 -9.56 16.16
C VAL A 47 4.49 -8.89 17.51
N PRO A 48 5.35 -9.43 18.39
CA PRO A 48 5.67 -8.82 19.68
C PRO A 48 6.31 -7.44 19.60
N SER A 49 6.85 -7.03 18.45
CA SER A 49 7.49 -5.72 18.28
C SER A 49 6.52 -4.55 18.50
N LYS A 50 6.86 -3.58 19.33
CA LYS A 50 6.02 -2.40 19.62
C LYS A 50 6.63 -1.14 19.03
N SER A 51 6.04 -0.63 17.94
CA SER A 51 6.38 0.68 17.38
C SER A 51 5.93 1.83 18.29
N LEU A 52 6.42 3.04 18.02
CA LEU A 52 5.93 4.25 18.69
C LEU A 52 4.43 4.45 18.43
N ASP A 53 3.99 4.25 17.18
CA ASP A 53 2.57 4.38 16.84
C ASP A 53 1.69 3.36 17.57
N TYR A 54 2.19 2.14 17.79
CA TYR A 54 1.49 1.17 18.62
C TYR A 54 1.30 1.69 20.05
N LYS A 55 2.39 2.14 20.69
CA LYS A 55 2.38 2.57 22.10
C LYS A 55 1.55 3.83 22.34
N TYR A 56 1.62 4.80 21.43
CA TYR A 56 1.00 6.11 21.62
C TYR A 56 -0.38 6.26 21.00
N PHE A 57 -0.75 5.38 20.06
CA PHE A 57 -2.05 5.46 19.39
C PHE A 57 -2.82 4.15 19.49
N LEU A 58 -2.33 3.06 18.90
CA LEU A 58 -3.15 1.85 18.72
C LEU A 58 -3.53 1.17 20.03
N GLU A 59 -2.59 1.06 20.98
CA GLU A 59 -2.84 0.49 22.30
C GLU A 59 -3.79 1.37 23.14
N PRO A 60 -3.57 2.69 23.26
CA PRO A 60 -4.54 3.59 23.90
C PRO A 60 -5.93 3.58 23.26
N TRP A 61 -6.04 3.50 21.93
CA TRP A 61 -7.33 3.41 21.23
C TRP A 61 -8.08 2.14 21.57
N TYR A 62 -7.38 1.01 21.59
CA TYR A 62 -7.94 -0.27 22.03
C TYR A 62 -8.45 -0.16 23.48
N ASP A 63 -7.64 0.38 24.39
CA ASP A 63 -8.00 0.50 25.80
C ASP A 63 -9.17 1.45 26.02
N PHE A 64 -9.22 2.54 25.26
CA PHE A 64 -10.35 3.47 25.26
C PHE A 64 -11.63 2.75 24.85
N ILE A 65 -11.61 2.00 23.75
CA ILE A 65 -12.80 1.26 23.29
C ILE A 65 -13.24 0.21 24.31
N ALA A 66 -12.30 -0.54 24.89
CA ALA A 66 -12.58 -1.56 25.89
C ALA A 66 -13.21 -0.97 27.17
N SER A 67 -12.74 0.19 27.61
CA SER A 67 -13.22 0.86 28.83
C SER A 67 -14.49 1.71 28.63
N HIS A 68 -14.86 2.04 27.38
CA HIS A 68 -15.99 2.94 27.06
C HIS A 68 -17.15 2.21 26.36
N GLY A 69 -17.37 0.93 26.71
CA GLY A 69 -18.55 0.18 26.28
C GLY A 69 -18.54 -0.26 24.82
N GLY A 70 -17.35 -0.55 24.26
CA GLY A 70 -17.23 -1.11 22.91
C GLY A 70 -17.76 -0.15 21.85
N PHE A 71 -18.86 -0.50 21.19
CA PHE A 71 -19.45 0.29 20.10
C PHE A 71 -19.80 1.72 20.51
N SER A 72 -20.25 1.91 21.76
CA SER A 72 -20.58 3.24 22.31
C SER A 72 -19.40 4.21 22.38
N SER A 73 -18.16 3.69 22.34
CA SER A 73 -16.96 4.52 22.35
C SER A 73 -16.77 5.33 21.06
N LEU A 74 -17.37 4.88 19.95
CA LEU A 74 -17.23 5.51 18.63
C LEU A 74 -17.84 6.91 18.54
N LYS A 75 -18.69 7.30 19.51
CA LYS A 75 -19.22 8.66 19.62
C LYS A 75 -18.16 9.70 20.00
N TYR A 76 -17.06 9.27 20.62
CA TYR A 76 -15.99 10.15 21.07
C TYR A 76 -14.89 10.31 20.01
N SER A 77 -14.24 11.47 19.98
CA SER A 77 -13.10 11.74 19.10
C SER A 77 -11.76 11.38 19.76
N PHE A 78 -11.55 10.10 20.05
CA PHE A 78 -10.33 9.60 20.73
C PHE A 78 -9.17 9.24 19.79
N ALA A 79 -9.42 9.18 18.49
CA ALA A 79 -8.46 8.75 17.48
C ALA A 79 -8.40 9.71 16.29
N ASP A 80 -7.27 9.71 15.58
CA ASP A 80 -7.04 10.53 14.40
C ASP A 80 -7.20 9.76 13.08
N TYR A 81 -7.80 8.57 13.13
CA TYR A 81 -8.16 7.79 11.95
C TYR A 81 -9.63 7.96 11.59
N THR A 82 -9.96 7.68 10.34
CA THR A 82 -11.36 7.54 9.93
C THR A 82 -12.01 6.33 10.59
N PRO A 83 -13.34 6.35 10.77
CA PRO A 83 -14.08 5.27 11.41
C PRO A 83 -13.80 3.85 10.88
N PRO A 84 -13.59 3.60 9.57
CA PRO A 84 -13.42 2.23 9.06
C PRO A 84 -12.28 1.46 9.70
N TYR A 85 -11.17 2.12 10.04
CA TYR A 85 -10.09 1.49 10.78
C TYR A 85 -10.43 1.31 12.27
N LEU A 86 -11.15 2.26 12.86
CA LEU A 86 -11.59 2.16 14.25
C LEU A 86 -12.57 1.02 14.48
N TYR A 87 -13.35 0.63 13.46
CA TYR A 87 -14.19 -0.56 13.54
C TYR A 87 -13.36 -1.84 13.67
N TRP A 88 -12.17 -1.89 13.07
CA TRP A 88 -11.26 -3.00 13.34
C TRP A 88 -10.74 -2.97 14.78
N ILE A 89 -10.29 -1.81 15.28
CA ILE A 89 -9.84 -1.69 16.67
C ILE A 89 -10.97 -2.05 17.65
N LEU A 90 -12.22 -1.71 17.31
CA LEU A 90 -13.41 -2.14 18.04
C LEU A 90 -13.56 -3.66 18.07
N ILE A 91 -13.46 -4.34 16.92
CA ILE A 91 -13.48 -5.80 16.83
C ILE A 91 -12.35 -6.40 17.67
N SER A 92 -11.13 -5.84 17.56
CA SER A 92 -9.98 -6.26 18.36
C SER A 92 -10.26 -6.15 19.86
N ALA A 93 -10.82 -5.02 20.30
CA ALA A 93 -11.06 -4.70 21.71
C ALA A 93 -12.25 -5.43 22.34
N THR A 94 -13.16 -5.98 21.51
CA THR A 94 -14.38 -6.64 21.98
C THR A 94 -14.35 -8.12 21.63
N LEU A 95 -14.59 -8.47 20.37
CA LEU A 95 -14.73 -9.84 19.89
C LEU A 95 -13.44 -10.66 19.98
N LEU A 96 -12.27 -10.01 19.90
CA LEU A 96 -10.95 -10.66 19.95
C LEU A 96 -10.19 -10.38 21.25
N SER A 97 -10.87 -9.91 22.29
CA SER A 97 -10.27 -9.51 23.56
C SER A 97 -9.57 -10.65 24.32
N GLY A 98 -9.88 -11.91 24.00
CA GLY A 98 -9.18 -13.09 24.52
C GLY A 98 -7.80 -13.33 23.90
N LEU A 99 -7.45 -12.64 22.81
CA LEU A 99 -6.12 -12.68 22.21
C LEU A 99 -5.20 -11.64 22.85
N PRO A 100 -3.86 -11.81 22.78
CA PRO A 100 -2.95 -10.73 23.14
C PRO A 100 -3.27 -9.46 22.33
N LYS A 101 -3.52 -8.34 23.02
CA LYS A 101 -3.92 -7.05 22.44
C LYS A 101 -3.14 -6.69 21.16
N ILE A 102 -1.81 -6.77 21.23
CA ILE A 102 -0.92 -6.46 20.11
C ILE A 102 -1.18 -7.33 18.89
N PHE A 103 -1.45 -8.62 19.09
CA PHE A 103 -1.77 -9.54 18.02
C PHE A 103 -3.16 -9.23 17.45
N ALA A 104 -4.17 -9.02 18.30
CA ALA A 104 -5.52 -8.67 17.89
C ALA A 104 -5.56 -7.41 17.02
N ILE A 105 -4.76 -6.38 17.37
CA ILE A 105 -4.66 -5.14 16.58
C ILE A 105 -3.99 -5.41 15.23
N LYS A 106 -2.83 -6.07 15.23
CA LYS A 106 -2.02 -6.28 14.00
C LYS A 106 -2.63 -7.27 13.02
N LEU A 107 -3.52 -8.15 13.50
CA LEU A 107 -4.07 -9.26 12.73
C LEU A 107 -4.74 -8.79 11.43
N PHE A 108 -5.45 -7.66 11.42
CA PHE A 108 -6.10 -7.19 10.20
C PHE A 108 -5.12 -6.77 9.11
N ALA A 109 -4.12 -5.96 9.42
CA ALA A 109 -3.09 -5.62 8.45
C ALA A 109 -2.36 -6.88 7.95
N ILE A 110 -2.02 -7.80 8.85
CA ILE A 110 -1.39 -9.08 8.51
C ILE A 110 -2.27 -9.90 7.54
N THR A 111 -3.58 -10.02 7.81
CA THR A 111 -4.50 -10.73 6.91
C THR A 111 -4.64 -10.03 5.57
N VAL A 112 -4.70 -8.70 5.57
CA VAL A 112 -4.87 -7.90 4.35
C VAL A 112 -3.61 -7.92 3.48
N ASP A 113 -2.42 -8.20 4.02
CA ASP A 113 -1.23 -8.52 3.20
C ASP A 113 -1.50 -9.64 2.20
N PHE A 114 -2.18 -10.71 2.64
CA PHE A 114 -2.51 -11.85 1.77
C PHE A 114 -3.59 -11.50 0.75
N LEU A 115 -4.54 -10.61 1.11
CA LEU A 115 -5.54 -10.11 0.17
C LEU A 115 -4.90 -9.20 -0.90
N CYS A 116 -3.97 -8.33 -0.50
CA CYS A 116 -3.15 -7.52 -1.41
C CYS A 116 -2.36 -8.40 -2.38
N ALA A 117 -1.70 -9.43 -1.86
CA ALA A 117 -0.98 -10.41 -2.66
C ALA A 117 -1.90 -11.20 -3.60
N PHE A 118 -3.12 -11.52 -3.16
CA PHE A 118 -4.13 -12.16 -4.01
C PHE A 118 -4.54 -11.27 -5.19
N PHE A 119 -4.82 -9.98 -4.97
CA PHE A 119 -5.11 -9.08 -6.09
C PHE A 119 -3.89 -8.88 -7.00
N THR A 120 -2.68 -8.82 -6.45
CA THR A 120 -1.43 -8.83 -7.24
C THR A 120 -1.33 -10.08 -8.12
N TYR A 121 -1.59 -11.27 -7.56
CA TYR A 121 -1.69 -12.52 -8.33
C TYR A 121 -2.72 -12.40 -9.45
N LYS A 122 -3.90 -11.86 -9.16
CA LYS A 122 -5.00 -11.75 -10.14
C LYS A 122 -4.62 -10.81 -11.28
N ILE A 123 -3.94 -9.70 -10.99
CA ILE A 123 -3.42 -8.78 -12.02
C ILE A 123 -2.36 -9.48 -12.88
N VAL A 124 -1.32 -10.08 -12.26
CA VAL A 124 -0.24 -10.74 -13.02
C VAL A 124 -0.75 -11.93 -13.84
N LYS A 125 -1.80 -12.63 -13.37
CA LYS A 125 -2.48 -13.69 -14.11
C LYS A 125 -3.15 -13.21 -15.41
N LEU A 126 -3.54 -11.94 -15.50
CA LEU A 126 -4.08 -11.38 -16.75
C LEU A 126 -3.02 -11.36 -17.86
N LYS A 127 -1.73 -11.18 -17.51
CA LYS A 127 -0.62 -11.26 -18.46
C LYS A 127 -0.07 -12.67 -18.65
N TYR A 128 -0.07 -13.47 -17.58
CA TYR A 128 0.41 -14.86 -17.58
C TYR A 128 -0.71 -15.82 -17.14
N PRO A 129 -1.62 -16.22 -18.04
CA PRO A 129 -2.79 -17.04 -17.68
C PRO A 129 -2.43 -18.43 -17.13
N LYS A 130 -1.29 -18.96 -17.57
CA LYS A 130 -0.76 -20.27 -17.18
C LYS A 130 0.62 -20.11 -16.53
N GLY A 131 1.02 -21.12 -15.76
CA GLY A 131 2.35 -21.21 -15.16
C GLY A 131 2.47 -20.56 -13.78
N LYS A 132 3.72 -20.39 -13.34
CA LYS A 132 4.08 -20.09 -11.94
C LYS A 132 4.22 -18.59 -11.65
N ILE A 133 4.28 -17.74 -12.69
CA ILE A 133 4.60 -16.31 -12.57
C ILE A 133 3.62 -15.56 -11.64
N PRO A 134 2.29 -15.75 -11.74
CA PRO A 134 1.38 -15.09 -10.80
C PRO A 134 1.58 -15.54 -9.34
N ILE A 135 1.96 -16.80 -9.13
CA ILE A 135 2.27 -17.35 -7.80
C ILE A 135 3.54 -16.69 -7.23
N PHE A 136 4.56 -16.47 -8.05
CA PHE A 136 5.74 -15.72 -7.62
C PHE A 136 5.43 -14.26 -7.31
N ALA A 137 4.49 -13.64 -8.02
CA ALA A 137 4.03 -12.29 -7.70
C ALA A 137 3.31 -12.23 -6.34
N PHE A 138 2.48 -13.23 -6.03
CA PHE A 138 1.89 -13.38 -4.71
C PHE A 138 2.96 -13.50 -3.62
N LEU A 139 3.91 -14.43 -3.79
CA LEU A 139 4.98 -14.67 -2.84
C LEU A 139 5.88 -13.45 -2.64
N ALA A 140 6.18 -12.71 -3.72
CA ALA A 140 6.97 -11.49 -3.66
C ALA A 140 6.33 -10.41 -2.79
N VAL A 141 4.99 -10.30 -2.79
CA VAL A 141 4.29 -9.36 -1.90
C VAL A 141 4.34 -9.84 -0.45
N ILE A 142 3.92 -11.07 -0.15
CA ILE A 142 3.82 -11.51 1.25
C ILE A 142 5.19 -11.69 1.94
N LEU A 143 6.25 -11.92 1.17
CA LEU A 143 7.63 -12.02 1.68
C LEU A 143 8.42 -10.71 1.54
N SER A 144 7.80 -9.63 1.04
CA SER A 144 8.50 -8.34 0.92
C SER A 144 8.86 -7.77 2.31
N PRO A 145 10.11 -7.30 2.50
CA PRO A 145 10.52 -6.67 3.75
C PRO A 145 9.63 -5.49 4.15
N SER A 146 9.26 -4.61 3.22
CA SER A 146 8.40 -3.44 3.50
C SER A 146 7.01 -3.85 3.98
N VAL A 147 6.44 -4.90 3.39
CA VAL A 147 5.13 -5.46 3.77
C VAL A 147 5.17 -6.02 5.19
N ILE A 148 6.18 -6.85 5.51
CA ILE A 148 6.36 -7.43 6.84
C ILE A 148 6.66 -6.35 7.89
N CYS A 149 7.51 -5.37 7.56
CA CYS A 149 7.82 -4.26 8.44
C CYS A 149 6.58 -3.43 8.77
N ASN A 150 5.77 -3.08 7.76
CA ASN A 150 4.57 -2.27 7.95
C ASN A 150 3.56 -2.98 8.85
N SER A 151 3.11 -4.19 8.47
CA SER A 151 2.01 -4.87 9.16
C SER A 151 2.46 -5.52 10.46
N ALA A 152 3.47 -6.40 10.42
CA ALA A 152 3.81 -7.27 11.54
C ALA A 152 4.78 -6.62 12.52
N ILE A 153 5.79 -5.87 12.07
CA ILE A 153 6.73 -5.22 12.98
C ILE A 153 6.12 -3.93 13.54
N TRP A 154 5.68 -3.01 12.67
CA TRP A 154 5.22 -1.68 13.09
C TRP A 154 3.75 -1.64 13.50
N GLY A 155 2.92 -2.59 13.07
CA GLY A 155 1.47 -2.54 13.30
C GLY A 155 0.76 -1.45 12.52
N GLN A 156 1.35 -1.00 11.42
CA GLN A 156 0.74 -0.09 10.47
C GLN A 156 -0.23 -0.83 9.55
N CYS A 157 -1.10 -0.05 8.91
CA CYS A 157 -2.21 -0.57 8.14
C CYS A 157 -2.23 -0.03 6.70
N ASP A 158 -1.07 0.39 6.17
CA ASP A 158 -0.97 0.99 4.83
C ASP A 158 -1.36 0.00 3.72
N VAL A 159 -1.26 -1.30 4.02
CA VAL A 159 -1.73 -2.36 3.13
C VAL A 159 -3.23 -2.31 2.85
N ILE A 160 -4.05 -1.77 3.75
CA ILE A 160 -5.51 -1.79 3.58
C ILE A 160 -5.94 -0.91 2.41
N TYR A 161 -5.58 0.37 2.45
CA TYR A 161 -5.93 1.28 1.36
C TYR A 161 -5.20 0.87 0.07
N THR A 162 -3.96 0.40 0.17
CA THR A 162 -3.20 -0.11 -0.97
C THR A 162 -3.88 -1.30 -1.63
N THR A 163 -4.45 -2.23 -0.86
CA THR A 163 -5.24 -3.35 -1.40
C THR A 163 -6.44 -2.85 -2.20
N GLY A 164 -7.14 -1.82 -1.72
CA GLY A 164 -8.22 -1.19 -2.47
C GLY A 164 -7.74 -0.50 -3.77
N LEU A 165 -6.54 0.08 -3.78
CA LEU A 165 -5.90 0.60 -5.00
C LEU A 165 -5.55 -0.53 -5.99
N VAL A 166 -4.96 -1.62 -5.53
CA VAL A 166 -4.63 -2.78 -6.37
C VAL A 166 -5.91 -3.43 -6.90
N ALA A 167 -6.95 -3.57 -6.08
CA ALA A 167 -8.27 -4.05 -6.51
C ALA A 167 -8.90 -3.10 -7.54
N CYS A 168 -8.78 -1.79 -7.36
CA CYS A 168 -9.23 -0.79 -8.33
C CYS A 168 -8.58 -1.04 -9.70
N ILE A 169 -7.27 -1.24 -9.75
CA ILE A 169 -6.54 -1.55 -10.99
C ILE A 169 -6.98 -2.88 -11.58
N TYR A 170 -7.13 -3.92 -10.77
CA TYR A 170 -7.65 -5.21 -11.23
C TYR A 170 -9.02 -5.07 -11.90
N PHE A 171 -9.94 -4.32 -11.32
CA PHE A 171 -11.26 -4.11 -11.91
C PHE A 171 -11.23 -3.20 -13.13
N LEU A 172 -10.35 -2.20 -13.19
CA LEU A 172 -10.14 -1.41 -14.41
C LEU A 172 -9.58 -2.26 -15.55
N SER A 173 -8.67 -3.19 -15.26
CA SER A 173 -8.18 -4.18 -16.23
C SER A 173 -9.30 -5.05 -16.80
N LEU A 174 -10.31 -5.36 -15.98
CA LEU A 174 -11.52 -6.09 -16.39
C LEU A 174 -12.61 -5.19 -16.95
N GLN A 175 -12.37 -3.87 -17.09
CA GLN A 175 -13.35 -2.87 -17.52
C GLN A 175 -14.61 -2.78 -16.61
N LYS A 176 -14.50 -3.22 -15.35
CA LYS A 176 -15.57 -3.16 -14.34
C LYS A 176 -15.51 -1.88 -13.53
N GLN A 177 -15.96 -0.78 -14.14
CA GLN A 177 -15.83 0.59 -13.61
C GLN A 177 -16.43 0.77 -12.21
N VAL A 178 -17.64 0.23 -11.97
CA VAL A 178 -18.33 0.33 -10.68
C VAL A 178 -17.50 -0.30 -9.57
N LEU A 179 -17.02 -1.54 -9.76
CA LEU A 179 -16.20 -2.23 -8.77
C LEU A 179 -14.85 -1.53 -8.56
N ALA A 180 -14.27 -0.95 -9.61
CA ALA A 180 -13.06 -0.16 -9.49
C ALA A 180 -13.26 1.09 -8.61
N LEU A 181 -14.34 1.84 -8.82
CA LEU A 181 -14.66 3.05 -8.05
C LEU A 181 -15.08 2.73 -6.62
N ILE A 182 -15.80 1.63 -6.39
CA ILE A 182 -16.08 1.14 -5.04
C ILE A 182 -14.77 0.79 -4.33
N SER A 183 -13.84 0.09 -5.00
CA SER A 183 -12.55 -0.30 -4.40
C SER A 183 -11.70 0.92 -4.06
N PHE A 184 -11.70 1.94 -4.91
CA PHE A 184 -11.06 3.23 -4.62
C PHE A 184 -11.75 3.98 -3.49
N GLY A 185 -13.09 4.01 -3.45
CA GLY A 185 -13.86 4.62 -2.36
C GLY A 185 -13.57 3.96 -1.01
N ILE A 186 -13.45 2.63 -0.97
CA ILE A 186 -13.05 1.90 0.24
C ILE A 186 -11.63 2.32 0.63
N ALA A 187 -10.67 2.30 -0.30
CA ALA A 187 -9.30 2.73 -0.03
C ALA A 187 -9.25 4.15 0.54
N LEU A 188 -9.95 5.08 -0.11
CA LEU A 188 -10.03 6.48 0.31
C LEU A 188 -10.63 6.61 1.69
N SER A 189 -11.61 5.77 2.05
CA SER A 189 -12.26 5.81 3.37
C SER A 189 -11.37 5.31 4.50
N PHE A 190 -10.35 4.51 4.21
CA PHE A 190 -9.32 4.13 5.19
C PHE A 190 -8.22 5.18 5.28
N LYS A 191 -7.79 5.75 4.14
CA LYS A 191 -6.68 6.71 4.12
C LYS A 191 -6.77 7.67 2.96
N PHE A 192 -6.52 8.95 3.26
CA PHE A 192 -6.45 10.00 2.24
C PHE A 192 -5.38 9.74 1.16
N GLN A 193 -4.31 9.02 1.51
CA GLN A 193 -3.23 8.61 0.62
C GLN A 193 -3.70 7.73 -0.55
N ALA A 194 -4.92 7.19 -0.51
CA ALA A 194 -5.54 6.60 -1.71
C ALA A 194 -5.57 7.57 -2.91
N MET A 195 -5.63 8.89 -2.65
CA MET A 195 -5.55 9.94 -3.66
C MET A 195 -4.26 9.90 -4.51
N PHE A 196 -3.23 9.14 -4.12
CA PHE A 196 -2.06 8.91 -4.97
C PHE A 196 -2.41 8.23 -6.30
N LEU A 197 -3.55 7.54 -6.40
CA LEU A 197 -4.05 6.97 -7.66
C LEU A 197 -4.95 7.95 -8.45
N ALA A 198 -5.32 9.10 -7.89
CA ALA A 198 -6.24 10.05 -8.52
C ALA A 198 -5.80 10.53 -9.92
N PRO A 199 -4.50 10.79 -10.21
CA PRO A 199 -4.06 11.16 -11.55
C PRO A 199 -4.46 10.11 -12.61
N LEU A 200 -4.32 8.82 -12.30
CA LEU A 200 -4.78 7.76 -13.18
C LEU A 200 -6.30 7.76 -13.35
N LEU A 201 -7.08 7.90 -12.28
CA LEU A 201 -8.53 7.92 -12.39
C LEU A 201 -9.03 9.08 -13.26
N LEU A 202 -8.39 10.25 -13.16
CA LEU A 202 -8.66 11.38 -14.03
C LEU A 202 -8.31 11.07 -15.49
N ILE A 203 -7.16 10.42 -15.76
CA ILE A 203 -6.82 9.93 -17.10
C ILE A 203 -7.90 8.98 -17.62
N MET A 204 -8.35 8.02 -16.80
CA MET A 204 -9.37 7.03 -17.18
C MET A 204 -10.72 7.68 -17.47
N LEU A 205 -11.09 8.73 -16.73
CA LEU A 205 -12.27 9.55 -17.00
C LEU A 205 -12.16 10.28 -18.35
N LEU A 206 -11.05 10.99 -18.59
CA LEU A 206 -10.84 11.76 -19.83
C LEU A 206 -10.72 10.86 -21.06
N LYS A 207 -10.17 9.65 -20.89
CA LYS A 207 -10.11 8.61 -21.93
C LYS A 207 -11.42 7.82 -22.05
N LYS A 208 -12.49 8.23 -21.36
CA LYS A 208 -13.83 7.60 -21.38
C LYS A 208 -13.82 6.11 -20.99
N ARG A 209 -12.83 5.67 -20.21
CA ARG A 209 -12.75 4.32 -19.61
C ARG A 209 -13.51 4.26 -18.28
N ILE A 210 -13.81 5.42 -17.69
CA ILE A 210 -14.72 5.61 -16.57
C ILE A 210 -15.75 6.65 -16.98
N TYR A 211 -17.04 6.37 -16.78
CA TYR A 211 -18.09 7.37 -16.98
C TYR A 211 -18.23 8.28 -15.75
N TRP A 212 -18.37 9.59 -16.00
CA TRP A 212 -18.40 10.61 -14.95
C TRP A 212 -19.55 10.42 -13.94
N TYR A 213 -20.70 9.90 -14.39
CA TYR A 213 -21.86 9.68 -13.53
C TYR A 213 -21.66 8.53 -12.52
N TYR A 214 -20.58 7.75 -12.62
CA TYR A 214 -20.18 6.79 -11.58
C TYR A 214 -19.30 7.40 -10.49
N LEU A 215 -18.72 8.60 -10.68
CA LEU A 215 -17.86 9.24 -9.68
C LEU A 215 -18.53 9.44 -8.31
N PRO A 216 -19.85 9.72 -8.21
CA PRO A 216 -20.56 9.79 -6.93
C PRO A 216 -20.47 8.51 -6.08
N LEU A 217 -20.09 7.36 -6.65
CA LEU A 217 -19.86 6.13 -5.87
C LEU A 217 -18.73 6.30 -4.84
N ILE A 218 -17.71 7.12 -5.14
CA ILE A 218 -16.57 7.33 -4.23
C ILE A 218 -17.03 7.99 -2.91
N PRO A 219 -17.68 9.19 -2.92
CA PRO A 219 -18.19 9.79 -1.70
C PRO A 219 -19.34 8.97 -1.09
N LEU A 220 -20.15 8.26 -1.88
CA LEU A 220 -21.18 7.38 -1.34
C LEU A 220 -20.59 6.26 -0.47
N VAL A 221 -19.53 5.60 -0.94
CA VAL A 221 -18.83 4.57 -0.15
C VAL A 221 -18.26 5.17 1.13
N TYR A 222 -17.68 6.37 1.06
CA TYR A 222 -17.20 7.07 2.25
C TYR A 222 -18.31 7.31 3.27
N VAL A 223 -19.44 7.88 2.82
CA VAL A 223 -20.61 8.14 3.68
C VAL A 223 -21.12 6.84 4.31
N VAL A 224 -21.29 5.78 3.54
CA VAL A 224 -21.73 4.47 4.05
C VAL A 224 -20.78 3.96 5.14
N LEU A 225 -19.47 4.10 4.93
CA LEU A 225 -18.47 3.59 5.86
C LEU A 225 -18.31 4.45 7.14
N ILE A 226 -18.78 5.69 7.18
CA ILE A 226 -18.83 6.48 8.42
C ILE A 226 -20.14 6.31 9.21
N LEU A 227 -21.20 5.73 8.61
CA LEU A 227 -22.51 5.60 9.26
C LEU A 227 -22.49 4.88 10.63
N PRO A 228 -21.75 3.78 10.85
CA PRO A 228 -21.73 3.15 12.16
C PRO A 228 -21.24 4.08 13.29
N ALA A 229 -20.21 4.90 13.05
CA ALA A 229 -19.77 5.89 14.04
C ALA A 229 -20.79 7.01 14.25
N TRP A 230 -21.50 7.42 13.19
CA TRP A 230 -22.59 8.38 13.30
C TRP A 230 -23.74 7.83 14.15
N PHE A 231 -24.16 6.58 13.92
CA PHE A 231 -25.18 5.91 14.74
C PHE A 231 -24.76 5.71 16.19
N ALA A 232 -23.47 5.53 16.46
CA ALA A 232 -22.94 5.50 17.83
C ALA A 232 -23.07 6.87 18.54
N GLY A 233 -23.23 7.96 17.78
CA GLY A 233 -23.45 9.32 18.29
C GLY A 233 -22.38 10.34 17.90
N ARG A 234 -21.43 10.00 17.01
CA ARG A 234 -20.40 10.96 16.57
C ARG A 234 -21.00 12.00 15.62
N PRO A 235 -20.77 13.31 15.79
CA PRO A 235 -21.34 14.32 14.91
C PRO A 235 -20.93 14.13 13.44
N MET A 236 -21.90 14.25 12.52
CA MET A 236 -21.64 14.09 11.08
C MET A 236 -20.61 15.11 10.56
N SER A 237 -20.62 16.33 11.10
CA SER A 237 -19.64 17.38 10.75
C SER A 237 -18.21 16.96 11.08
N GLU A 238 -17.96 16.35 12.24
CA GLU A 238 -16.65 15.82 12.59
C GLU A 238 -16.22 14.72 11.62
N LEU A 239 -17.13 13.80 11.29
CA LEU A 239 -16.87 12.67 10.40
C LEU A 239 -16.49 13.12 8.98
N LEU A 240 -17.19 14.11 8.44
CA LEU A 240 -16.91 14.64 7.09
C LEU A 240 -15.64 15.50 7.04
N LEU A 241 -15.23 16.10 8.16
CA LEU A 241 -14.07 16.99 8.25
C LEU A 241 -12.76 16.29 8.70
N ILE A 242 -12.76 14.96 8.90
CA ILE A 242 -11.58 14.22 9.38
C ILE A 242 -10.32 14.53 8.55
N TYR A 243 -10.41 14.45 7.21
CA TYR A 243 -9.24 14.70 6.36
C TYR A 243 -8.80 16.15 6.34
N PHE A 244 -9.74 17.10 6.45
CA PHE A 244 -9.41 18.51 6.58
C PHE A 244 -8.63 18.77 7.88
N ASN A 245 -9.08 18.18 8.99
CA ASN A 245 -8.41 18.30 10.28
C ASN A 245 -7.03 17.63 10.30
N GLN A 246 -6.90 16.44 9.69
CA GLN A 246 -5.62 15.75 9.56
C GLN A 246 -4.59 16.58 8.76
N ALA A 247 -5.02 17.20 7.65
CA ALA A 247 -4.14 18.01 6.81
C ALA A 247 -3.53 19.23 7.54
N ASN A 248 -4.23 19.73 8.56
CA ASN A 248 -3.82 20.89 9.36
C ASN A 248 -3.02 20.55 10.63
N LYS A 249 -2.92 19.25 11.01
CA LYS A 249 -2.32 18.82 12.28
C LYS A 249 -0.80 18.97 12.34
N TYR A 250 -0.09 18.58 11.27
CA TYR A 250 1.37 18.56 11.24
C TYR A 250 1.93 19.60 10.26
N LYS A 251 2.92 20.37 10.71
CA LYS A 251 3.63 21.42 9.94
C LYS A 251 5.07 21.01 9.62
N GLU A 252 5.22 19.85 9.00
CA GLU A 252 6.51 19.31 8.55
C GLU A 252 6.45 19.08 7.04
N LEU A 253 7.52 19.39 6.31
CA LEU A 253 7.59 19.15 4.86
C LEU A 253 7.73 17.67 4.52
N THR A 254 8.37 16.90 5.41
CA THR A 254 8.53 15.45 5.30
C THR A 254 8.73 14.90 6.70
N LYS A 255 8.21 13.70 6.94
CA LYS A 255 8.43 12.90 8.14
C LYS A 255 9.14 11.63 7.71
N ASN A 256 10.44 11.77 7.43
CA ASN A 256 11.33 10.72 6.97
C ASN A 256 10.93 10.06 5.64
N ALA A 257 10.22 10.76 4.76
CA ALA A 257 9.96 10.26 3.41
C ALA A 257 11.19 10.49 2.51
N PRO A 258 11.63 9.48 1.73
CA PRO A 258 12.75 9.62 0.80
C PRO A 258 12.32 10.38 -0.48
N ASN A 259 11.98 11.65 -0.31
CA ASN A 259 11.43 12.52 -1.36
C ASN A 259 12.21 13.83 -1.50
N ILE A 260 11.80 14.71 -2.43
CA ILE A 260 12.53 15.95 -2.72
C ILE A 260 12.64 16.90 -1.51
N TYR A 261 11.67 16.86 -0.59
CA TYR A 261 11.65 17.75 0.57
C TYR A 261 12.57 17.28 1.70
N GLN A 262 13.12 16.08 1.64
CA GLN A 262 14.14 15.60 2.58
C GLN A 262 15.41 16.46 2.57
N TRP A 263 15.63 17.22 1.49
CA TRP A 263 16.76 18.14 1.31
C TRP A 263 16.44 19.56 1.75
N VAL A 264 15.21 19.83 2.18
CA VAL A 264 14.76 21.17 2.56
C VAL A 264 14.61 21.25 4.08
N PRO A 265 15.35 22.15 4.75
CA PRO A 265 15.20 22.36 6.18
C PRO A 265 13.78 22.80 6.58
N SER A 266 13.28 22.29 7.71
CA SER A 266 11.90 22.49 8.17
C SER A 266 11.52 23.95 8.46
N ASN A 267 12.49 24.82 8.72
CA ASN A 267 12.25 26.26 8.94
C ASN A 267 11.70 26.98 7.69
N PHE A 268 11.88 26.41 6.49
CA PHE A 268 11.32 26.96 5.25
C PHE A 268 9.88 26.49 4.97
N TYR A 269 9.23 25.77 5.89
CA TYR A 269 7.91 25.17 5.69
C TYR A 269 6.87 26.15 5.12
N ASN A 270 6.72 27.35 5.70
CA ASN A 270 5.67 28.30 5.29
C ASN A 270 5.80 28.78 3.84
N ILE A 271 7.02 28.77 3.29
CA ILE A 271 7.31 29.19 1.91
C ILE A 271 7.26 27.97 0.98
N VAL A 272 7.90 26.88 1.37
CA VAL A 272 8.10 25.71 0.51
C VAL A 272 6.82 24.87 0.39
N PHE A 273 6.01 24.77 1.44
CA PHE A 273 4.76 24.02 1.39
C PHE A 273 3.80 24.49 0.29
N PRO A 274 3.40 25.78 0.21
CA PRO A 274 2.48 26.24 -0.83
C PRO A 274 3.08 26.12 -2.24
N ILE A 275 4.38 26.41 -2.41
CA ILE A 275 5.08 26.24 -3.69
C ILE A 275 5.07 24.77 -4.11
N GLY A 276 5.46 23.87 -3.20
CA GLY A 276 5.49 22.43 -3.43
C GLY A 276 4.12 21.85 -3.79
N LEU A 277 3.07 22.33 -3.11
CA LEU A 277 1.69 21.95 -3.43
C LEU A 277 1.27 22.44 -4.82
N ALA A 278 1.55 23.69 -5.17
CA ALA A 278 1.24 24.26 -6.47
C ALA A 278 1.99 23.54 -7.61
N LEU A 279 3.28 23.25 -7.40
CA LEU A 279 4.10 22.46 -8.33
C LEU A 279 3.52 21.05 -8.50
N THR A 280 3.10 20.42 -7.40
CA THR A 280 2.48 19.09 -7.46
C THR A 280 1.20 19.08 -8.26
N ILE A 281 0.29 20.02 -7.99
CA ILE A 281 -0.97 20.15 -8.73
C ILE A 281 -0.69 20.39 -10.22
N SER A 282 0.23 21.30 -10.54
CA SER A 282 0.61 21.60 -11.92
C SER A 282 1.19 20.39 -12.63
N ALA A 283 2.05 19.63 -11.96
CA ALA A 283 2.68 18.45 -12.52
C ALA A 283 1.69 17.27 -12.67
N ILE A 284 0.69 17.13 -11.80
CA ILE A 284 -0.44 16.20 -11.98
C ILE A 284 -1.21 16.55 -13.26
N PHE A 285 -1.60 17.81 -13.43
CA PHE A 285 -2.35 18.23 -14.62
C PHE A 285 -1.53 18.09 -15.90
N LEU A 286 -0.22 18.37 -15.85
CA LEU A 286 0.69 18.15 -16.98
C LEU A 286 0.78 16.67 -17.34
N PHE A 287 0.98 15.79 -16.35
CA PHE A 287 1.00 14.34 -16.55
C PHE A 287 -0.30 13.85 -17.20
N VAL A 288 -1.45 14.24 -16.65
CA VAL A 288 -2.78 13.91 -17.18
C VAL A 288 -2.95 14.43 -18.61
N TYR A 289 -2.57 15.67 -18.87
CA TYR A 289 -2.69 16.31 -20.18
C TYR A 289 -1.85 15.61 -21.25
N ILE A 290 -0.59 15.28 -20.96
CA ILE A 290 0.29 14.58 -21.90
C ILE A 290 -0.32 13.21 -22.28
N VAL A 291 -0.75 12.43 -21.29
CA VAL A 291 -1.35 11.12 -21.53
C VAL A 291 -2.69 11.24 -22.27
N TYR A 292 -3.50 12.26 -21.93
CA TYR A 292 -4.74 12.57 -22.62
C TYR A 292 -4.52 12.87 -24.12
N LYS A 293 -3.47 13.63 -24.46
CA LYS A 293 -3.10 13.95 -25.85
C LYS A 293 -2.54 12.76 -26.63
N SER A 294 -1.98 11.75 -25.96
CA SER A 294 -1.53 10.53 -26.62
C SER A 294 -2.68 9.83 -27.35
N ARG A 295 -2.48 9.46 -28.61
CA ARG A 295 -3.48 8.71 -29.41
C ARG A 295 -3.50 7.22 -29.09
N LEU A 296 -2.61 6.75 -28.22
CA LEU A 296 -2.49 5.34 -27.87
C LEU A 296 -3.65 4.92 -26.95
N GLU A 297 -4.16 3.72 -27.20
CA GLU A 297 -5.14 3.08 -26.31
C GLU A 297 -4.49 2.63 -25.01
N ILE A 298 -5.24 2.68 -23.90
CA ILE A 298 -4.79 2.17 -22.60
C ILE A 298 -4.94 0.64 -22.61
N THR A 299 -3.87 -0.04 -23.03
CA THR A 299 -3.71 -1.49 -22.90
C THR A 299 -3.43 -1.87 -21.44
N GLN A 300 -3.47 -3.17 -21.13
CA GLN A 300 -3.14 -3.69 -19.80
C GLN A 300 -1.75 -3.21 -19.32
N ASP A 301 -0.73 -3.32 -20.18
CA ASP A 301 0.63 -2.92 -19.86
C ASP A 301 0.72 -1.41 -19.55
N ARG A 302 0.07 -0.57 -20.36
CA ARG A 302 0.00 0.89 -20.14
C ARG A 302 -0.76 1.26 -18.87
N LEU A 303 -1.84 0.55 -18.54
CA LEU A 303 -2.58 0.75 -17.30
C LEU A 303 -1.67 0.52 -16.07
N ILE A 304 -0.91 -0.59 -16.04
CA ILE A 304 0.03 -0.88 -14.95
C ILE A 304 1.14 0.17 -14.90
N HIS A 305 1.65 0.60 -16.05
CA HIS A 305 2.69 1.62 -16.14
C HIS A 305 2.20 2.97 -15.58
N LEU A 306 1.03 3.44 -16.00
CA LEU A 306 0.42 4.70 -15.54
C LEU A 306 0.00 4.65 -14.07
N ALA A 307 -0.47 3.50 -13.59
CA ALA A 307 -0.77 3.30 -12.18
C ALA A 307 0.50 3.39 -11.33
N THR A 308 1.58 2.74 -11.77
CA THR A 308 2.89 2.80 -11.11
C THR A 308 3.42 4.22 -11.08
N ILE A 309 3.34 4.96 -12.20
CA ILE A 309 3.71 6.38 -12.23
C ILE A 309 2.89 7.17 -11.21
N SER A 310 1.57 7.02 -11.19
CA SER A 310 0.70 7.79 -10.30
C SER A 310 1.06 7.60 -8.83
N VAL A 311 1.16 6.35 -8.37
CA VAL A 311 1.43 6.07 -6.95
C VAL A 311 2.86 6.36 -6.53
N PHE A 312 3.82 6.41 -7.47
CA PHE A 312 5.21 6.74 -7.20
C PHE A 312 5.45 8.25 -7.22
N PHE A 313 4.97 8.91 -8.27
CA PHE A 313 5.11 10.33 -8.50
C PHE A 313 4.56 11.16 -7.33
N MET A 314 3.35 10.84 -6.87
CA MET A 314 2.66 11.60 -5.83
C MET A 314 3.46 11.73 -4.52
N PRO A 315 3.86 10.64 -3.83
CA PRO A 315 4.65 10.76 -2.60
C PRO A 315 6.07 11.28 -2.82
N TYR A 316 6.59 11.26 -4.05
CA TYR A 316 7.90 11.81 -4.36
C TYR A 316 7.93 13.33 -4.47
N ILE A 317 6.86 13.95 -4.99
CA ILE A 317 6.83 15.40 -5.24
C ILE A 317 5.92 16.21 -4.32
N LEU A 318 5.00 15.56 -3.60
CA LEU A 318 4.08 16.21 -2.68
C LEU A 318 4.78 16.48 -1.33
N PRO A 319 4.58 17.66 -0.69
CA PRO A 319 5.05 17.90 0.66
C PRO A 319 4.17 17.18 1.69
N LYS A 320 4.59 17.17 2.96
CA LYS A 320 3.94 16.49 4.11
C LYS A 320 3.90 14.96 3.99
N MET A 321 4.88 14.35 3.33
CA MET A 321 4.93 12.89 3.17
C MET A 321 5.62 12.19 4.34
N HIS A 322 5.20 10.96 4.64
CA HIS A 322 5.75 10.11 5.70
C HIS A 322 6.53 8.94 5.07
N ASP A 323 7.51 8.38 5.79
CA ASP A 323 8.32 7.21 5.35
C ASP A 323 7.52 6.09 4.68
N ARG A 324 6.35 5.74 5.22
CA ARG A 324 5.48 4.67 4.77
C ARG A 324 4.53 5.04 3.63
N TYR A 325 4.50 6.30 3.20
CA TYR A 325 3.62 6.73 2.09
C TYR A 325 4.08 6.21 0.72
N PHE A 326 5.28 5.64 0.64
CA PHE A 326 5.72 4.86 -0.53
C PHE A 326 5.18 3.42 -0.53
N TYR A 327 4.43 2.97 0.48
CA TYR A 327 3.88 1.60 0.51
C TYR A 327 3.07 1.22 -0.76
N PRO A 328 2.22 2.08 -1.34
CA PRO A 328 1.60 1.78 -2.63
C PRO A 328 2.64 1.59 -3.73
N THR A 329 3.65 2.46 -3.79
CA THR A 329 4.79 2.33 -4.73
C THR A 329 5.50 1.00 -4.56
N ASP A 330 5.70 0.51 -3.34
CA ASP A 330 6.31 -0.80 -3.07
C ASP A 330 5.53 -1.92 -3.77
N ILE A 331 4.21 -1.96 -3.59
CA ILE A 331 3.36 -2.99 -4.20
C ILE A 331 3.28 -2.84 -5.72
N PHE A 332 3.09 -1.62 -6.21
CA PHE A 332 3.00 -1.35 -7.65
C PHE A 332 4.31 -1.59 -8.38
N SER A 333 5.45 -1.32 -7.77
CA SER A 333 6.76 -1.63 -8.35
C SER A 333 6.99 -3.14 -8.48
N LEU A 334 6.50 -3.96 -7.53
CA LEU A 334 6.50 -5.42 -7.66
C LEU A 334 5.63 -5.85 -8.84
N ILE A 335 4.39 -5.36 -8.95
CA ILE A 335 3.51 -5.64 -10.10
C ILE A 335 4.19 -5.23 -11.40
N PHE A 336 4.79 -4.05 -11.45
CA PHE A 336 5.54 -3.52 -12.59
C PHE A 336 6.70 -4.43 -12.99
N ALA A 337 7.48 -4.94 -12.05
CA ALA A 337 8.59 -5.85 -12.31
C ALA A 337 8.15 -7.20 -12.92
N PHE A 338 6.93 -7.68 -12.62
CA PHE A 338 6.36 -8.85 -13.28
C PHE A 338 5.81 -8.54 -14.67
N TYR A 339 5.27 -7.33 -14.89
CA TYR A 339 4.80 -6.88 -16.19
C TYR A 339 5.94 -6.53 -17.15
N PHE A 340 7.05 -6.02 -16.64
CA PHE A 340 8.23 -5.63 -17.38
C PHE A 340 9.49 -6.23 -16.75
N PRO A 341 9.74 -7.55 -16.97
CA PRO A 341 10.85 -8.27 -16.35
C PRO A 341 12.24 -7.65 -16.56
N GLN A 342 12.45 -6.95 -17.68
CA GLN A 342 13.66 -6.21 -17.96
C GLN A 342 13.91 -5.02 -17.01
N TYR A 343 12.88 -4.58 -16.28
CA TYR A 343 12.92 -3.46 -15.34
C TYR A 343 12.75 -3.91 -13.87
N ARG A 344 13.05 -5.18 -13.54
CA ARG A 344 12.98 -5.69 -12.16
C ARG A 344 13.77 -4.88 -11.14
N TRP A 345 14.85 -4.22 -11.58
CA TRP A 345 15.65 -3.34 -10.74
C TRP A 345 14.83 -2.19 -10.14
N VAL A 346 13.75 -1.74 -10.81
CA VAL A 346 12.83 -0.70 -10.29
C VAL A 346 12.24 -1.14 -8.95
N ALA A 347 11.75 -2.37 -8.87
CA ALA A 347 11.21 -2.91 -7.63
C ALA A 347 12.30 -3.05 -6.55
N ILE A 348 13.52 -3.44 -6.93
CA ILE A 348 14.62 -3.59 -5.98
C ILE A 348 14.96 -2.23 -5.34
N VAL A 349 15.15 -1.18 -6.15
CA VAL A 349 15.49 0.17 -5.65
C VAL A 349 14.37 0.74 -4.79
N VAL A 350 13.10 0.58 -5.22
CA VAL A 350 11.94 1.03 -4.45
C VAL A 350 11.88 0.31 -3.09
N GLN A 351 11.96 -1.02 -3.10
CA GLN A 351 11.87 -1.81 -1.86
C GLN A 351 13.04 -1.55 -0.91
N MET A 352 14.26 -1.36 -1.43
CA MET A 352 15.41 -0.97 -0.61
C MET A 352 15.16 0.39 0.06
N SER A 353 14.70 1.38 -0.71
CA SER A 353 14.45 2.73 -0.19
C SER A 353 13.41 2.73 0.92
N SER A 354 12.30 2.01 0.71
CA SER A 354 11.26 1.85 1.73
C SER A 354 11.77 1.08 2.95
N PHE A 355 12.56 0.02 2.76
CA PHE A 355 13.16 -0.73 3.86
C PHE A 355 14.04 0.16 4.75
N PHE A 356 14.90 1.01 4.17
CA PHE A 356 15.70 1.97 4.95
C PHE A 356 14.83 3.06 5.61
N GLY A 357 13.71 3.42 4.98
CA GLY A 357 12.64 4.21 5.61
C GLY A 357 12.14 3.57 6.91
N TYR A 358 11.77 2.28 6.87
CA TYR A 358 11.33 1.52 8.05
C TYR A 358 12.43 1.27 9.09
N LEU A 359 13.71 1.35 8.72
CA LEU A 359 14.80 1.32 9.70
C LEU A 359 14.98 2.66 10.43
N GLY A 360 14.35 3.74 9.95
CA GLY A 360 14.38 5.05 10.60
C GLY A 360 15.77 5.70 10.60
N THR A 361 16.53 5.50 9.53
CA THR A 361 17.93 5.93 9.41
C THR A 361 18.04 7.20 8.54
N PRO A 362 18.10 8.42 9.13
CA PRO A 362 17.86 9.65 8.38
C PRO A 362 18.81 9.86 7.20
N ILE A 363 20.10 9.52 7.37
CA ILE A 363 21.09 9.63 6.30
C ILE A 363 20.77 8.70 5.13
N TYR A 364 20.35 7.46 5.38
CA TYR A 364 20.00 6.53 4.32
C TYR A 364 18.71 6.98 3.63
N ILE A 365 17.71 7.44 4.38
CA ILE A 365 16.47 7.99 3.80
C ILE A 365 16.76 9.15 2.84
N GLN A 366 17.66 10.05 3.24
CA GLN A 366 18.09 11.16 2.40
C GLN A 366 18.84 10.67 1.16
N LEU A 367 19.81 9.76 1.31
CA LEU A 367 20.56 9.21 0.17
C LEU A 367 19.66 8.43 -0.81
N PHE A 368 18.70 7.64 -0.32
CA PHE A 368 17.79 6.85 -1.14
C PHE A 368 16.73 7.69 -1.88
N SER A 369 16.52 8.95 -1.50
CA SER A 369 15.66 9.86 -2.27
C SER A 369 16.20 10.15 -3.69
N ILE A 370 17.52 10.07 -3.90
CA ILE A 370 18.16 10.30 -5.22
C ILE A 370 17.92 9.11 -6.15
N PRO A 371 18.26 7.85 -5.80
CA PRO A 371 17.90 6.67 -6.59
C PRO A 371 16.40 6.56 -6.85
N LEU A 372 15.53 6.92 -5.89
CA LEU A 372 14.08 6.94 -6.14
C LEU A 372 13.69 7.97 -7.20
N GLY A 373 14.27 9.16 -7.18
CA GLY A 373 14.05 10.18 -8.22
C GLY A 373 14.47 9.70 -9.59
N PHE A 374 15.66 9.10 -9.70
CA PHE A 374 16.12 8.48 -10.94
C PHE A 374 15.20 7.35 -11.41
N THR A 375 14.74 6.52 -10.48
CA THR A 375 13.82 5.40 -10.78
C THR A 375 12.48 5.92 -11.28
N LEU A 376 11.91 6.95 -10.63
CA LEU A 376 10.68 7.60 -11.07
C LEU A 376 10.85 8.20 -12.47
N TRP A 377 11.93 8.96 -12.68
CA TRP A 377 12.27 9.50 -14.01
C TRP A 377 12.37 8.39 -15.06
N PHE A 378 13.03 7.28 -14.75
CA PHE A 378 13.14 6.14 -15.66
C PHE A 378 11.77 5.54 -16.00
N VAL A 379 10.92 5.31 -15.00
CA VAL A 379 9.57 4.77 -15.21
C VAL A 379 8.75 5.72 -16.09
N VAL A 380 8.80 7.03 -15.84
CA VAL A 380 8.13 8.05 -16.66
C VAL A 380 8.69 8.07 -18.09
N ARG A 381 10.03 8.07 -18.25
CA ARG A 381 10.72 8.14 -19.54
C ARG A 381 10.43 6.94 -20.45
N ASN A 382 10.18 5.78 -19.87
CA ASN A 382 9.87 4.53 -20.58
C ASN A 382 8.38 4.31 -20.85
N CYS A 383 7.51 5.23 -20.41
CA CYS A 383 6.09 5.19 -20.75
C CYS A 383 5.87 5.74 -22.17
N ASP A 384 5.44 4.88 -23.10
CA ASP A 384 5.24 5.23 -24.52
C ASP A 384 4.15 6.28 -24.74
N MET A 385 3.19 6.40 -23.82
CA MET A 385 2.16 7.44 -23.84
C MET A 385 2.69 8.83 -23.46
N ILE A 386 3.82 8.91 -22.74
CA ILE A 386 4.44 10.18 -22.32
C ILE A 386 5.59 10.53 -23.26
N TYR A 387 6.46 9.56 -23.54
CA TYR A 387 7.56 9.68 -24.49
C TYR A 387 7.37 8.65 -25.59
N PRO A 388 6.69 9.02 -26.69
CA PRO A 388 6.59 8.15 -27.85
C PRO A 388 8.00 7.77 -28.30
N LYS A 389 8.28 6.47 -28.39
CA LYS A 389 9.46 6.04 -29.13
C LYS A 389 9.19 6.45 -30.57
N LEU A 390 10.01 7.37 -31.11
CA LEU A 390 10.12 7.52 -32.55
C LEU A 390 10.38 6.10 -33.07
N LYS A 391 9.39 5.48 -33.71
CA LYS A 391 9.69 4.34 -34.56
C LYS A 391 10.61 4.94 -35.60
N ALA A 392 11.89 4.60 -35.54
CA ALA A 392 12.69 4.65 -36.74
C ALA A 392 11.97 3.70 -37.69
N GLU A 393 11.22 4.26 -38.63
CA GLU A 393 10.78 3.57 -39.84
C GLU A 393 12.08 3.21 -40.55
N PHE A 394 12.64 2.06 -40.19
CA PHE A 394 13.63 1.40 -41.01
C PHE A 394 12.88 0.54 -42.01
N PHE A 395 12.98 1.00 -43.26
CA PHE A 395 12.53 0.44 -44.54
C PHE A 395 11.08 0.67 -44.95
#